data_AF-A0A914EZL3-F1
#
_entry.id   AF-A0A914EZL3-F1
#
_cell.length_a   1.000
_cell.length_b   1.000
_cell.length_c   1.000
_cell.angle_alpha   90.00
_cell.angle_beta   90.00
_cell.angle_gamma   90.00
#
_symmetry.space_group_name_H-M   'P 1'
#
loop_
_entity.id
_entity.type
_entity.pdbx_description
1 polymer ?
#
loop_
_entity_poly.entity_id
_entity_poly.type
_entity_poly.pdbx_seq_one_letter_code
_entity_poly.pdbx_strand_id
1 'polypeptide(L)'
;MTKEQKLSPSELLEAEKNSYRLFGFTATEFTNRITSSMIDKWATIYDSHIASTLVDPAAPPKNVKKFSKIILDSVFQRGRFQTIFNGWKEYIATKVFHIPSNVTLPKDEIYFDAEDKSDQDKLDEEQKALEERIRQLRAQIEIVEHERENTKIAIQAVREYKSSKAMVA
;
A
#
# COMPACT_ATOMS: atom_id res chain seq x y z
N MET A 1 -4.37 38.55 6.58
CA MET A 1 -3.05 37.90 6.70
C MET A 1 -3.24 36.54 7.33
N THR A 2 -3.40 35.50 6.50
CA THR A 2 -3.45 34.11 6.97
C THR A 2 -2.04 33.70 7.38
N LYS A 3 -1.83 33.43 8.67
CA LYS A 3 -0.57 32.87 9.15
C LYS A 3 -0.36 31.52 8.46
N GLU A 4 0.67 31.40 7.64
CA GLU A 4 1.14 30.09 7.16
C GLU A 4 1.60 29.30 8.39
N GLN A 5 0.75 28.39 8.85
CA GLN A 5 1.15 27.39 9.83
C GLN A 5 2.20 26.51 9.17
N LYS A 6 3.45 26.65 9.62
CA LYS A 6 4.51 25.68 9.30
C LYS A 6 4.16 24.36 9.98
N LEU A 7 3.94 23.33 9.18
CA LEU A 7 3.75 21.95 9.65
C LEU A 7 4.97 21.52 10.47
N SER A 8 4.72 20.83 11.59
CA SER A 8 5.76 20.20 12.38
C SER A 8 6.41 19.03 11.61
N PRO A 9 7.65 18.62 11.98
CA PRO A 9 8.33 17.52 11.30
C PRO A 9 7.56 16.20 11.28
N SER A 10 6.76 15.90 12.30
CA SER A 10 5.91 14.71 12.36
C SER A 10 4.71 14.79 11.42
N GLU A 11 4.09 15.96 11.31
CA GLU A 11 2.96 16.19 10.40
C GLU A 11 3.40 16.17 8.93
N LEU A 12 4.64 16.60 8.64
CA LEU A 12 5.23 16.48 7.31
C LEU A 12 5.44 15.02 6.91
N LEU A 13 5.93 14.19 7.83
CA LEU A 13 6.13 12.76 7.58
C LEU A 13 4.80 12.02 7.36
N GLU A 14 3.77 12.40 8.10
CA GLU A 14 2.43 11.82 7.96
C GLU A 14 1.76 12.27 6.65
N ALA A 15 1.91 13.55 6.29
CA ALA A 15 1.47 14.06 5.00
C ALA A 15 2.13 13.30 3.83
N GLU A 16 3.45 13.05 3.88
CA GLU A 16 4.14 12.27 2.83
C GLU A 16 3.63 10.82 2.73
N LYS A 17 3.32 10.18 3.86
CA LYS A 17 2.71 8.83 3.88
C LYS A 17 1.32 8.83 3.24
N ASN A 18 0.49 9.81 3.55
CA ASN A 18 -0.85 9.92 2.98
C ASN A 18 -0.77 10.22 1.48
N SER A 19 0.12 11.13 1.06
CA SER A 19 0.38 11.39 -0.36
C SER A 19 0.79 10.11 -1.09
N TYR A 20 1.68 9.31 -0.50
CA TYR A 20 2.08 8.04 -1.09
C TYR A 20 0.92 7.04 -1.18
N ARG A 21 0.08 6.93 -0.15
CA ARG A 21 -1.09 6.04 -0.15
C ARG A 21 -2.11 6.37 -1.24
N LEU A 22 -2.31 7.66 -1.51
CA LEU A 22 -3.25 8.15 -2.52
C LEU A 22 -2.67 8.10 -3.94
N PHE A 23 -1.46 8.65 -4.13
CA PHE A 23 -0.88 8.87 -5.46
C PHE A 23 0.09 7.76 -5.89
N GLY A 24 0.57 6.93 -4.97
CA GLY A 24 1.60 5.91 -5.23
C GLY A 24 3.03 6.46 -5.33
N PHE A 25 3.23 7.74 -5.00
CA PHE A 25 4.52 8.41 -4.95
C PHE A 25 4.45 9.61 -3.99
N THR A 26 5.59 10.09 -3.52
CA THR A 26 5.68 11.30 -2.68
C THR A 26 5.90 12.56 -3.51
N ALA A 27 5.51 13.72 -2.98
CA ALA A 27 5.80 15.01 -3.59
C ALA A 27 7.31 15.22 -3.82
N THR A 28 8.13 14.72 -2.89
CA THR A 28 9.59 14.73 -2.96
C THR A 28 10.10 13.91 -4.14
N GLU A 29 9.61 12.68 -4.33
CA GLU A 29 9.98 11.84 -5.49
C GLU A 29 9.57 12.48 -6.81
N PHE A 30 8.35 13.02 -6.89
CA PHE A 30 7.85 13.69 -8.08
C PHE A 30 8.71 14.90 -8.47
N THR A 31 8.94 15.79 -7.52
CA THR A 31 9.71 17.01 -7.77
C THR A 31 11.17 16.70 -8.10
N ASN A 32 11.77 15.69 -7.46
CA ASN A 32 13.13 15.24 -7.79
C ASN A 32 13.21 14.69 -9.22
N ARG A 33 12.25 13.86 -9.67
CA ARG A 33 12.22 13.37 -11.06
C ARG A 33 12.12 14.50 -12.08
N ILE A 34 11.28 15.50 -11.82
CA ILE A 34 11.18 16.67 -12.70
C ILE A 34 12.47 17.47 -12.69
N THR A 35 13.07 17.69 -11.51
CA THR A 35 14.36 18.41 -11.39
C THR A 35 15.42 17.74 -12.25
N SER A 36 15.58 16.42 -12.10
CA SER A 36 16.55 15.65 -12.87
C SER A 36 16.28 15.75 -14.37
N SER A 37 15.02 15.60 -14.80
CA SER A 37 14.66 15.73 -16.21
C SER A 37 14.96 17.12 -16.78
N MET A 38 14.75 18.19 -16.00
CA MET A 38 15.11 19.55 -16.40
C MET A 38 16.63 19.73 -16.54
N ILE A 39 17.41 19.19 -15.59
CA ILE A 39 18.87 19.22 -15.65
C ILE A 39 19.38 18.47 -16.88
N ASP A 40 18.85 17.28 -17.15
CA ASP A 40 19.25 16.45 -18.30
C ASP A 40 18.93 17.13 -19.64
N LYS A 41 17.75 17.75 -19.74
CA LYS A 41 17.37 18.52 -20.93
C LYS A 41 18.27 19.74 -21.11
N TRP A 42 18.58 20.45 -20.02
CA TRP A 42 19.47 21.60 -20.09
C TRP A 42 20.90 21.21 -20.49
N ALA A 43 21.42 20.11 -19.94
CA ALA A 43 22.71 19.56 -20.35
C ALA A 43 22.73 19.23 -21.85
N THR A 44 21.65 18.60 -22.34
CA THR A 44 21.48 18.30 -23.77
C THR A 44 21.48 19.56 -24.64
N ILE A 45 20.74 20.61 -24.23
CA ILE A 45 20.71 21.90 -24.94
C ILE A 45 22.09 22.56 -24.92
N TYR A 46 22.76 22.53 -23.77
CA TYR A 46 24.10 23.09 -23.63
C TYR A 46 25.07 22.40 -24.59
N ASP A 47 25.13 21.08 -24.59
CA ASP A 47 26.06 20.32 -25.43
C ASP A 47 25.77 20.46 -26.93
N SER A 48 24.49 20.60 -27.31
CA SER A 48 24.10 20.68 -28.73
C SER A 48 24.19 22.09 -29.33
N HIS A 49 23.91 23.15 -28.57
CA HIS A 49 23.77 24.51 -29.11
C HIS A 49 24.75 25.52 -28.50
N ILE A 50 25.11 25.34 -27.22
CA ILE A 50 25.89 26.34 -26.49
C ILE A 50 27.38 26.01 -26.55
N ALA A 51 27.74 24.74 -26.39
CA ALA A 51 29.12 24.28 -26.46
C ALA A 51 29.75 24.58 -27.82
N SER A 52 29.02 24.39 -28.92
CA SER A 52 29.47 24.72 -30.27
C SER A 52 29.68 26.22 -30.50
N THR A 53 29.04 27.09 -29.71
CA THR A 53 29.06 28.55 -29.88
C THR A 53 30.05 29.25 -28.93
N LEU A 54 30.20 28.74 -27.70
CA LEU A 54 30.98 29.39 -26.64
C LEU A 54 32.37 28.77 -26.41
N VAL A 55 32.63 27.60 -26.95
CA VAL A 55 33.86 26.87 -26.69
C VAL A 55 34.74 26.92 -27.93
N ASP A 56 35.97 27.41 -27.75
CA ASP A 56 36.99 27.37 -28.79
C ASP A 56 37.19 25.91 -29.26
N PRO A 57 37.02 25.60 -30.56
CA PRO A 57 37.23 24.25 -31.08
C PRO A 57 38.66 23.72 -30.86
N ALA A 58 39.64 24.59 -30.57
CA ALA A 58 41.00 24.19 -30.18
C ALA A 58 41.14 23.88 -28.68
N ALA A 59 40.11 24.10 -27.86
CA ALA A 59 40.17 23.88 -26.42
C ALA A 59 40.24 22.37 -26.06
N PRO A 60 41.06 21.99 -25.06
CA PRO A 60 41.11 20.61 -24.60
C PRO A 60 39.73 20.12 -24.11
N PRO A 61 39.28 18.91 -24.50
CA PRO A 61 37.95 18.37 -24.13
C PRO A 61 37.67 18.36 -22.62
N LYS A 62 38.71 18.24 -21.79
CA LYS A 62 38.60 18.29 -20.32
C LYS A 62 38.14 19.66 -19.81
N ASN A 63 38.59 20.75 -20.44
CA ASN A 63 38.24 22.11 -20.05
C ASN A 63 36.79 22.43 -20.45
N VAL A 64 36.36 21.92 -21.61
CA VAL A 64 34.98 22.03 -22.10
C VAL A 64 33.98 21.39 -21.14
N LYS A 65 34.26 20.15 -20.71
CA LYS A 65 33.42 19.44 -19.73
C LYS A 65 33.37 20.15 -18.37
N LYS A 66 34.51 20.69 -17.91
CA LYS A 66 34.57 21.45 -16.66
C LYS A 66 33.73 22.73 -16.75
N PHE A 67 33.77 23.42 -17.88
CA PHE A 67 33.00 24.66 -18.10
C PHE A 67 31.49 24.38 -18.22
N SER A 68 31.11 23.33 -18.94
CA SER A 68 29.73 22.81 -19.00
C SER A 68 29.17 22.56 -17.60
N LYS A 69 29.93 21.85 -16.77
CA LYS A 69 29.55 21.59 -15.38
C LYS A 69 29.37 22.87 -14.56
N ILE A 70 30.26 23.86 -14.71
CA ILE A 70 30.15 25.14 -14.00
C ILE A 70 28.88 25.90 -14.40
N ILE A 71 28.50 25.88 -15.68
CA ILE A 71 27.27 26.53 -16.17
C ILE A 71 26.03 25.78 -15.69
N LEU A 72 26.03 24.46 -15.72
CA LEU A 72 24.96 23.63 -15.15
C LEU A 72 24.79 23.90 -13.64
N ASP A 73 25.89 23.89 -12.90
CA ASP A 73 25.88 24.16 -11.46
C ASP A 73 25.47 25.61 -11.16
N SER A 74 25.82 26.58 -12.01
CA SER A 74 25.40 27.97 -11.82
C SER A 74 23.91 28.19 -12.05
N VAL A 75 23.30 27.43 -12.97
CA VAL A 75 21.87 27.50 -13.24
C VAL A 75 21.08 26.74 -12.18
N PHE A 76 21.45 25.50 -11.83
CA PHE A 76 20.60 24.66 -10.98
C PHE A 76 21.04 24.56 -9.51
N GLN A 77 22.32 24.78 -9.22
CA GLN A 77 22.88 24.60 -7.87
C GLN A 77 23.30 25.92 -7.21
N ARG A 78 23.13 27.07 -7.86
CA ARG A 78 23.51 28.38 -7.31
C ARG A 78 22.49 29.45 -7.64
N GLY A 79 22.35 30.42 -6.73
CA GLY A 79 21.62 31.66 -6.98
C GLY A 79 20.09 31.51 -7.03
N ARG A 80 19.45 32.39 -7.81
CA ARG A 80 17.99 32.60 -7.80
C ARG A 80 17.19 31.38 -8.26
N PHE A 81 17.74 30.60 -9.19
CA PHE A 81 17.02 29.45 -9.73
C PHE A 81 16.82 28.38 -8.66
N GLN A 82 17.84 28.07 -7.86
CA GLN A 82 17.71 27.12 -6.76
C GLN A 82 16.69 27.59 -5.73
N THR A 83 16.65 28.89 -5.42
CA THR A 83 15.61 29.46 -4.53
C THR A 83 14.22 29.29 -5.10
N ILE A 84 14.01 29.61 -6.39
CA ILE A 84 12.74 29.41 -7.08
C ILE A 84 12.35 27.93 -7.09
N PHE A 85 13.32 27.05 -7.35
CA PHE A 85 13.11 25.62 -7.40
C PHE A 85 12.73 25.04 -6.04
N ASN A 86 13.38 25.50 -4.97
CA ASN A 86 13.02 25.12 -3.61
C ASN A 86 11.62 25.60 -3.24
N GLY A 87 11.25 26.84 -3.59
CA GLY A 87 9.89 27.35 -3.38
C GLY A 87 8.84 26.58 -4.19
N TRP A 88 9.18 26.16 -5.41
CA TRP A 88 8.32 25.31 -6.22
C TRP A 88 8.16 23.91 -5.61
N LYS A 89 9.24 23.30 -5.11
CA LYS A 89 9.22 22.02 -4.39
C LYS A 89 8.30 22.11 -3.17
N GLU A 90 8.47 23.16 -2.37
CA GLU A 90 7.66 23.40 -1.18
C GLU A 90 6.18 23.61 -1.53
N TYR A 91 5.87 24.40 -2.56
CA TYR A 91 4.51 24.60 -3.03
C TYR A 91 3.86 23.28 -3.47
N ILE A 92 4.58 22.45 -4.23
CA ILE A 92 4.07 21.15 -4.66
C ILE A 92 3.80 20.24 -3.47
N ALA A 93 4.72 20.18 -2.51
CA ALA A 93 4.57 19.36 -1.31
C ALA A 93 3.44 19.83 -0.39
N THR A 94 3.23 21.14 -0.27
CA THR A 94 2.30 21.73 0.72
C THR A 94 0.93 22.11 0.14
N LYS A 95 0.80 22.27 -1.17
CA LYS A 95 -0.45 22.74 -1.83
C LYS A 95 -1.00 21.81 -2.89
N VAL A 96 -0.15 21.05 -3.59
CA VAL A 96 -0.59 20.22 -4.73
C VAL A 96 -0.82 18.78 -4.31
N PHE A 97 0.20 18.14 -3.72
CA PHE A 97 0.11 16.76 -3.25
C PHE A 97 -0.14 16.65 -1.75
N HIS A 98 -0.35 17.78 -1.07
CA HIS A 98 -0.70 17.77 0.34
C HIS A 98 -2.13 17.27 0.51
N ILE A 99 -2.26 16.24 1.35
CA ILE A 99 -3.55 15.76 1.81
C ILE A 99 -3.69 16.31 3.24
N PRO A 100 -4.65 17.23 3.46
CA PRO A 100 -4.92 17.74 4.79
C PRO A 100 -5.22 16.59 5.77
N SER A 101 -4.73 16.69 7.01
CA SER A 101 -4.94 15.65 8.03
C SER A 101 -6.41 15.44 8.41
N ASN A 102 -7.27 16.41 8.11
CA ASN A 102 -8.71 16.33 8.32
C ASN A 102 -9.47 15.70 7.13
N VAL A 103 -8.77 15.28 6.08
CA VAL A 103 -9.37 14.58 4.93
C VAL A 103 -9.02 13.11 5.04
N THR A 104 -10.04 12.28 5.21
CA THR A 104 -9.89 10.82 5.20
C THR A 104 -9.83 10.32 3.77
N LEU A 105 -8.91 9.40 3.49
CA LEU A 105 -8.79 8.82 2.17
C LEU A 105 -9.86 7.75 1.96
N PRO A 106 -10.37 7.55 0.73
CA PRO A 106 -11.38 6.52 0.45
C PRO A 106 -10.94 5.10 0.84
N LYS A 107 -9.62 4.82 0.85
CA LYS A 107 -9.08 3.53 1.32
C LYS A 107 -9.10 3.39 2.85
N ASP A 108 -9.17 4.50 3.56
CA ASP A 108 -9.25 4.54 5.02
C ASP A 108 -10.72 4.49 5.51
N GLU A 109 -11.71 4.49 4.60
CA GLU A 109 -13.14 4.40 4.97
C GLU A 109 -13.48 3.08 5.69
N ILE A 110 -12.72 2.01 5.45
CA ILE A 110 -12.88 0.71 6.12
C ILE A 110 -12.48 0.79 7.61
N TYR A 111 -11.72 1.82 8.02
CA TYR A 111 -11.28 2.01 9.41
C TYR A 111 -12.17 2.96 10.22
N PHE A 112 -13.25 3.52 9.65
CA PHE A 112 -14.22 4.29 10.44
C PHE A 112 -15.02 3.41 11.39
N ASP A 113 -15.27 2.16 10.99
CA ASP A 113 -15.62 1.09 11.90
C ASP A 113 -14.31 0.53 12.44
N ALA A 114 -13.64 1.29 13.32
CA ALA A 114 -12.69 0.68 14.21
C ALA A 114 -13.49 -0.35 15.01
N GLU A 115 -13.50 -1.61 14.57
CA GLU A 115 -14.03 -2.73 15.35
C GLU A 115 -13.49 -2.56 16.76
N ASP A 116 -14.38 -2.22 17.68
CA ASP A 116 -14.01 -2.01 19.06
C ASP A 116 -13.33 -3.31 19.50
N LYS A 117 -12.22 -3.27 20.24
CA LYS A 117 -11.54 -4.52 20.65
C LYS A 117 -12.49 -5.49 21.35
N SER A 118 -13.52 -4.93 22.01
CA SER A 118 -14.64 -5.68 22.59
C SER A 118 -15.45 -6.50 21.59
N ASP A 119 -15.58 -6.07 20.34
CA ASP A 119 -16.35 -6.77 19.31
C ASP A 119 -15.50 -7.83 18.62
N GLN A 120 -14.18 -7.62 18.49
CA GLN A 120 -13.25 -8.69 18.09
C GLN A 120 -13.19 -9.82 19.13
N ASP A 121 -13.09 -9.48 20.42
CA ASP A 121 -13.08 -10.50 21.49
C ASP A 121 -14.39 -11.31 21.51
N LYS A 122 -15.54 -10.68 21.24
CA LYS A 122 -16.84 -11.37 21.10
C LYS A 122 -16.88 -12.29 19.88
N LEU A 123 -16.37 -11.83 18.74
CA LEU A 123 -16.31 -12.65 17.53
C LEU A 123 -15.40 -13.87 17.72
N ASP A 124 -14.28 -13.72 18.43
CA ASP A 124 -13.39 -14.82 18.78
C ASP A 124 -14.04 -15.83 19.74
N GLU A 125 -14.83 -15.35 20.71
CA GLU A 125 -15.62 -16.22 21.60
C GLU A 125 -16.73 -16.95 20.84
N GLU A 126 -17.46 -16.26 19.96
CA GLU A 126 -18.50 -16.87 19.11
C GLU A 126 -17.90 -17.91 18.17
N GLN A 127 -16.73 -17.62 17.57
CA GLN A 127 -16.02 -18.56 16.72
C GLN A 127 -15.65 -19.82 17.50
N LYS A 128 -15.06 -19.69 18.70
CA LYS A 128 -14.73 -20.85 19.54
C LYS A 128 -15.97 -21.65 19.95
N ALA A 129 -17.07 -20.97 20.27
CA ALA A 129 -18.33 -21.62 20.62
C ALA A 129 -18.90 -22.42 19.45
N LEU A 130 -18.84 -21.86 18.23
CA LEU A 130 -19.27 -22.54 17.00
C LEU A 130 -18.36 -23.74 16.65
N GLU A 131 -17.04 -23.60 16.80
CA GLU A 131 -16.10 -24.71 16.60
C GLU A 131 -16.37 -25.89 17.54
N GLU A 132 -16.61 -25.61 18.83
CA GLU A 132 -16.97 -26.63 19.80
C GLU A 132 -18.35 -27.24 19.49
N ARG A 133 -19.31 -26.43 19.04
CA ARG A 133 -20.63 -26.93 18.63
C ARG A 133 -20.52 -27.87 17.44
N ILE A 134 -19.69 -27.53 16.44
CA ILE A 134 -19.43 -28.41 15.29
C ILE A 134 -18.80 -29.73 15.75
N ARG A 135 -17.86 -29.70 16.70
CA ARG A 135 -17.25 -30.91 17.26
C ARG A 135 -18.29 -31.81 17.92
N GLN A 136 -19.17 -31.24 18.75
CA GLN A 136 -20.26 -31.98 19.40
C GLN A 136 -21.22 -32.61 18.39
N LEU A 137 -21.62 -31.84 17.36
CA LEU A 137 -22.53 -32.33 16.32
C LEU A 137 -21.90 -33.48 15.52
N ARG A 138 -20.60 -33.42 15.21
CA ARG A 138 -19.90 -34.53 14.55
C ARG A 138 -19.91 -35.80 15.40
N ALA A 139 -19.64 -35.70 16.70
CA ALA A 139 -19.71 -36.84 17.61
C ALA A 139 -21.14 -37.41 17.71
N GLN A 140 -22.17 -36.55 17.74
CA GLN A 140 -23.57 -36.99 17.74
C GLN A 140 -23.94 -37.72 16.44
N ILE A 141 -23.47 -37.23 15.28
CA ILE A 141 -23.69 -37.89 13.99
C ILE A 141 -23.07 -39.30 14.01
N GLU A 142 -21.85 -39.44 14.51
CA GLU A 142 -21.15 -40.73 14.59
C GLU A 142 -21.92 -41.74 15.46
N ILE A 143 -22.44 -41.30 16.61
CA ILE A 143 -23.28 -42.13 17.49
C ILE A 143 -24.55 -42.58 16.75
N VAL A 144 -25.25 -41.65 16.10
CA VAL A 144 -26.50 -41.95 15.37
C VAL A 144 -26.23 -42.89 14.20
N GLU A 145 -25.12 -42.74 13.49
CA GLU A 145 -24.73 -43.64 12.41
C GLU A 145 -24.45 -45.06 12.93
N HIS A 146 -23.76 -45.18 14.06
CA HIS A 146 -23.50 -46.46 14.71
C HIS A 146 -24.81 -47.14 15.18
N GLU A 147 -25.71 -46.39 15.82
CA GLU A 147 -27.03 -46.90 16.23
C GLU A 147 -27.87 -47.36 15.02
N ARG A 148 -27.82 -46.59 13.93
CA ARG A 148 -28.52 -46.95 12.69
C ARG A 148 -27.97 -48.25 12.10
N GLU A 149 -26.67 -48.46 12.13
CA GLU A 149 -26.07 -49.71 11.63
C GLU A 149 -26.44 -50.90 12.51
N ASN A 150 -26.35 -50.76 13.84
CA ASN A 150 -26.79 -51.78 14.77
C ASN A 150 -28.27 -52.15 14.57
N THR A 151 -29.11 -51.16 14.31
CA THR A 151 -30.54 -51.36 14.01
C THR A 151 -30.73 -52.16 12.72
N LYS A 152 -29.94 -51.91 11.66
CA LYS A 152 -30.00 -52.71 10.42
C LYS A 152 -29.61 -54.16 10.69
N ILE A 153 -28.53 -54.39 11.44
CA ILE A 153 -28.07 -55.74 11.80
C ILE A 153 -29.17 -56.47 12.57
N ALA A 154 -29.79 -55.82 13.56
CA ALA A 154 -30.89 -56.40 14.34
C ALA A 154 -32.11 -56.74 13.45
N ILE A 155 -32.50 -55.85 12.54
CA ILE A 155 -33.60 -56.11 11.59
C ILE A 155 -33.27 -57.32 10.70
N GLN A 156 -32.04 -57.42 10.20
CA GLN A 156 -31.60 -58.53 9.36
C GLN A 156 -31.65 -59.86 10.13
N ALA A 157 -31.13 -59.90 11.35
CA ALA A 157 -31.18 -61.08 12.21
C ALA A 157 -32.63 -61.54 12.49
N VAL A 158 -33.54 -60.60 12.75
CA VAL A 158 -34.97 -60.91 12.94
C VAL A 158 -35.59 -61.46 11.65
N ARG A 159 -35.24 -60.93 10.47
CA ARG A 159 -35.70 -61.47 9.19
C ARG A 159 -35.21 -62.89 8.96
N GLU A 160 -33.92 -63.15 9.19
CA GLU A 160 -33.33 -64.49 9.04
C GLU A 160 -33.96 -65.51 9.98
N TYR A 161 -34.18 -65.13 11.25
CA TYR A 161 -34.89 -65.98 12.21
C TYR A 161 -36.31 -66.32 11.75
N LYS A 162 -37.08 -65.33 11.26
CA LYS A 162 -38.44 -65.56 10.75
C LYS A 162 -38.45 -66.47 9.52
N SER A 163 -37.53 -66.26 8.59
CA SER A 163 -37.40 -67.09 7.38
C SER A 163 -36.99 -68.53 7.71
N SER A 164 -36.04 -68.73 8.63
CA SER A 164 -35.62 -70.05 9.09
C SER A 164 -36.78 -70.78 9.80
N LYS A 165 -37.52 -70.10 10.67
CA LYS A 165 -38.68 -70.67 11.36
C LYS A 165 -39.82 -71.06 10.40
N ALA A 166 -40.01 -70.31 9.31
CA ALA A 166 -41.00 -70.62 8.27
C ALA A 166 -40.60 -71.79 7.35
N MET A 167 -39.31 -72.16 7.29
CA MET A 167 -38.84 -73.35 6.56
C MET A 167 -38.88 -74.64 7.40
N VAL A 168 -39.03 -74.53 8.71
CA VAL A 168 -39.06 -75.65 9.66
C VAL A 168 -40.50 -76.03 10.06
N ALA A 169 -41.49 -75.21 9.69
CA ALA A 169 -42.92 -75.47 9.86
C ALA A 169 -43.56 -75.97 8.56
#